data_AF-H0EVJ8-F1
#
_entry.id   AF-H0EVJ8-F1
#
_cell.length_a   1.000
_cell.length_b   1.000
_cell.length_c   1.000
_cell.angle_alpha   90.00
_cell.angle_beta   90.00
_cell.angle_gamma   90.00
#
_symmetry.space_group_name_H-M   'P 1'
#
loop_
_entity.id
_entity.type
_entity.pdbx_description
1 polymer ?
#
loop_
_entity_poly.entity_id
_entity_poly.type
_entity_poly.pdbx_seq_one_letter_code
_entity_poly.pdbx_strand_id
1 'polypeptide(L)'
;MTRMAGPDSVCFQGGNQRMSDDQCRLYYYRFSLLPGSNTITHQFSLSSIPFEFPSIRDDVSMGKARYIYGCSVSDSSFGAALGRAVKIDSLVKIDSLALIAKATLDPPTPIVGCVDTRGVPEILASSDPNDPIKIFKLPPGIYAQESQFVARENGESEDDGWILAYVFDESQLDAYGEATSASKSELWVIDAREMREVACKVKLPQRVPYGLHGNWFSEKEILGQRGVESVRSLPVAKGKVMEEKEEGSVWWDAWMGMRRWALDVVG
;
A
#
# COMPACT_ATOMS: atom_id res chain seq x y z
N MET A 1 37.55 35.35 5.43
CA MET A 1 36.42 34.40 5.50
C MET A 1 35.28 35.16 6.14
N THR A 2 34.46 35.77 5.31
CA THR A 2 33.65 36.94 5.64
C THR A 2 32.18 36.58 5.46
N ARG A 3 31.36 36.86 6.49
CA ARG A 3 29.90 36.98 6.36
C ARG A 3 29.57 38.08 5.36
N MET A 4 28.60 37.87 4.46
CA MET A 4 27.80 38.95 3.88
C MET A 4 26.34 38.49 3.75
N ALA A 5 25.45 39.32 4.27
CA ALA A 5 24.01 39.23 4.17
C ALA A 5 23.52 39.90 2.86
N GLY A 6 22.31 39.54 2.42
CA GLY A 6 21.54 40.31 1.42
C GLY A 6 20.12 39.75 1.25
N PRO A 7 19.11 40.60 0.98
CA PRO A 7 17.77 40.49 1.57
C PRO A 7 16.65 40.16 0.56
N ASP A 8 15.52 39.65 1.06
CA ASP A 8 14.16 40.14 0.76
C ASP A 8 13.13 39.19 1.39
N SER A 9 13.01 39.32 2.70
CA SER A 9 11.84 38.88 3.46
C SER A 9 10.70 39.85 3.17
N VAL A 10 9.84 39.51 2.21
CA VAL A 10 8.51 40.12 2.13
C VAL A 10 7.63 39.44 3.15
N CYS A 11 7.45 40.09 4.30
CA CYS A 11 6.41 39.79 5.26
C CYS A 11 5.04 39.88 4.59
N PHE A 12 4.36 38.76 4.42
CA PHE A 12 2.90 38.74 4.33
C PHE A 12 2.35 38.37 5.72
N GLN A 13 1.94 39.39 6.48
CA GLN A 13 0.97 39.22 7.55
C GLN A 13 -0.43 39.21 6.94
N GLY A 14 -1.20 38.15 7.19
CA GLY A 14 -2.64 38.13 6.96
C GLY A 14 -3.16 36.79 6.45
N GLY A 15 -3.32 35.80 7.35
CA GLY A 15 -3.96 34.52 7.05
C GLY A 15 -3.40 33.39 7.90
N ASN A 16 -3.98 33.18 9.08
CA ASN A 16 -3.51 32.25 10.09
C ASN A 16 -3.87 30.79 9.71
N GLN A 17 -3.06 30.13 8.87
CA GLN A 17 -2.89 28.68 8.85
C GLN A 17 -1.44 28.36 8.46
N ARG A 18 -0.57 28.12 9.46
CA ARG A 18 0.70 27.44 9.20
C ARG A 18 0.37 26.03 8.73
N MET A 19 0.45 25.78 7.41
CA MET A 19 0.60 24.42 6.91
C MET A 19 1.86 23.86 7.57
N SER A 20 1.72 22.87 8.45
CA SER A 20 2.87 22.17 8.99
C SER A 20 3.57 21.46 7.84
N ASP A 21 4.89 21.65 7.69
CA ASP A 21 5.71 21.07 6.61
C ASP A 21 5.65 19.51 6.52
N ASP A 22 5.13 18.83 7.54
CA ASP A 22 5.09 17.37 7.65
C ASP A 22 3.67 16.76 7.47
N GLN A 23 2.96 17.09 6.38
CA GLN A 23 1.68 16.43 6.05
C GLN A 23 1.80 15.51 4.83
N CYS A 24 1.72 14.20 5.06
CA CYS A 24 1.53 13.22 3.99
C CYS A 24 0.09 13.34 3.45
N ARG A 25 -0.05 13.68 2.17
CA ARG A 25 -1.34 13.90 1.49
C ARG A 25 -1.37 13.12 0.19
N LEU A 26 -2.57 12.84 -0.31
CA LEU A 26 -2.72 12.25 -1.64
C LEU A 26 -2.46 13.31 -2.73
N TYR A 27 -1.34 13.19 -3.45
CA TYR A 27 -0.96 14.10 -4.53
C TYR A 27 -1.29 13.55 -5.92
N TYR A 28 -1.68 14.44 -6.81
CA TYR A 28 -1.79 14.17 -8.23
C TYR A 28 -0.61 14.78 -8.98
N TYR A 29 0.06 13.95 -9.76
CA TYR A 29 1.14 14.33 -10.66
C TYR A 29 0.78 13.95 -12.10
N ARG A 30 1.03 14.86 -13.05
CA ARG A 30 0.90 14.59 -14.49
C ARG A 30 2.17 14.94 -15.23
N PHE A 31 2.78 13.95 -15.85
CA PHE A 31 4.02 14.11 -16.61
C PHE A 31 3.73 14.24 -18.11
N SER A 32 4.47 15.12 -18.80
CA SER A 32 4.49 15.14 -20.26
C SER A 32 5.30 13.95 -20.77
N LEU A 33 4.72 13.17 -21.68
CA LEU A 33 5.40 12.04 -22.34
C LEU A 33 5.93 12.41 -23.73
N LEU A 34 5.92 13.69 -24.09
CA LEU A 34 6.51 14.15 -25.35
C LEU A 34 8.03 13.89 -25.34
N PRO A 35 8.62 13.40 -26.44
CA PRO A 35 10.06 13.12 -26.50
C PRO A 35 10.89 14.35 -26.09
N GLY A 36 11.85 14.14 -25.19
CA GLY A 36 12.74 15.21 -24.70
C GLY A 36 12.13 16.13 -23.63
N SER A 37 10.89 15.90 -23.20
CA SER A 37 10.26 16.63 -22.10
C SER A 37 10.59 16.00 -20.75
N ASN A 38 11.01 16.80 -19.77
CA ASN A 38 11.11 16.41 -18.36
C ASN A 38 10.26 17.37 -17.51
N THR A 39 9.00 17.52 -17.90
CA THR A 39 8.10 18.54 -17.35
C THR A 39 6.93 17.88 -16.63
N ILE A 40 6.78 18.23 -15.35
CA ILE A 40 5.57 17.98 -14.60
C ILE A 40 4.57 19.06 -14.99
N THR A 41 3.49 18.65 -15.65
CA THR A 41 2.46 19.57 -16.13
C THR A 41 1.44 19.90 -15.04
N HIS A 42 1.18 18.99 -14.11
CA HIS A 42 0.27 19.17 -12.98
C HIS A 42 0.90 18.56 -11.73
N GLN A 43 0.85 19.27 -10.62
CA GLN A 43 1.31 18.81 -9.31
C GLN A 43 0.53 19.56 -8.23
N PHE A 44 -0.35 18.88 -7.53
CA PHE A 44 -1.11 19.44 -6.41
C PHE A 44 -1.71 18.32 -5.55
N SER A 45 -2.11 18.64 -4.32
CA SER A 45 -2.82 17.69 -3.46
C SER A 45 -4.30 17.61 -3.81
N LEU A 46 -4.87 16.40 -3.77
CA LEU A 46 -6.29 16.18 -4.00
C LEU A 46 -7.13 16.54 -2.75
N SER A 47 -6.57 16.38 -1.56
CA SER A 47 -7.22 16.70 -0.29
C SER A 47 -6.21 17.23 0.74
N SER A 48 -6.69 18.05 1.68
CA SER A 48 -5.88 18.62 2.75
C SER A 48 -5.70 17.66 3.94
N ILE A 49 -6.51 16.60 4.01
CA ILE A 49 -6.42 15.63 5.11
C ILE A 49 -5.12 14.80 5.02
N PRO A 50 -4.56 14.38 6.15
CA PRO A 50 -3.50 13.38 6.18
C PRO A 50 -3.98 12.10 5.49
N PHE A 51 -3.18 11.52 4.62
CA PHE A 51 -3.55 10.31 3.88
C PHE A 51 -2.32 9.43 3.64
N GLU A 52 -2.40 8.19 4.11
CA GLU A 52 -1.37 7.17 3.95
C GLU A 52 -1.99 5.80 3.69
N PHE A 53 -1.15 4.82 3.36
CA PHE A 53 -1.53 3.44 3.06
C PHE A 53 -2.60 3.34 1.94
N PRO A 54 -2.32 3.91 0.74
CA PRO A 54 -3.25 3.87 -0.38
C PRO A 54 -3.49 2.43 -0.85
N SER A 55 -4.76 2.07 -1.02
CA SER A 55 -5.18 0.87 -1.74
C SER A 55 -6.21 1.22 -2.82
N ILE A 56 -6.21 0.45 -3.89
CA ILE A 56 -7.16 0.55 -5.01
C ILE A 56 -7.68 -0.85 -5.31
N ARG A 57 -8.71 -0.93 -6.15
CA ARG A 57 -9.15 -2.22 -6.69
C ARG A 57 -8.10 -2.79 -7.65
N ASP A 58 -7.73 -4.05 -7.47
CA ASP A 58 -6.57 -4.64 -8.15
C ASP A 58 -6.73 -4.75 -9.68
N ASP A 59 -7.94 -5.01 -10.19
CA ASP A 59 -8.20 -5.17 -11.63
C ASP A 59 -8.10 -3.85 -12.43
N VAL A 60 -8.14 -2.71 -11.74
CA VAL A 60 -7.89 -1.37 -12.31
C VAL A 60 -6.51 -0.82 -11.95
N SER A 61 -5.67 -1.62 -11.29
CA SER A 61 -4.28 -1.27 -11.02
C SER A 61 -3.52 -1.01 -12.31
N MET A 62 -2.62 -0.02 -12.29
CA MET A 62 -1.93 0.52 -13.47
C MET A 62 -2.88 1.09 -14.55
N GLY A 63 -4.14 1.30 -14.23
CA GLY A 63 -5.17 1.89 -15.08
C GLY A 63 -5.74 3.19 -14.50
N LYS A 64 -6.94 3.54 -14.97
CA LYS A 64 -7.68 4.73 -14.51
C LYS A 64 -8.55 4.37 -13.30
N ALA A 65 -7.94 4.23 -12.14
CA ALA A 65 -8.66 4.00 -10.88
C ALA A 65 -9.40 5.27 -10.43
N ARG A 66 -10.71 5.16 -10.20
CA ARG A 66 -11.55 6.23 -9.68
C ARG A 66 -11.50 6.32 -8.17
N TYR A 67 -11.56 5.19 -7.48
CA TYR A 67 -11.65 5.17 -6.03
C TYR A 67 -10.32 4.72 -5.42
N ILE A 68 -9.80 5.58 -4.55
CA ILE A 68 -8.59 5.32 -3.76
C ILE A 68 -9.02 5.24 -2.31
N TYR A 69 -8.68 4.15 -1.66
CA TYR A 69 -8.92 3.91 -0.24
C TYR A 69 -7.62 4.10 0.53
N GLY A 70 -7.73 4.39 1.82
CA GLY A 70 -6.55 4.52 2.67
C GLY A 70 -6.90 4.96 4.07
N CYS A 71 -5.89 5.43 4.78
CA CYS A 71 -5.97 5.73 6.20
C CYS A 71 -5.71 7.21 6.47
N SER A 72 -6.39 7.74 7.48
CA SER A 72 -6.21 9.11 7.97
C SER A 72 -6.24 9.15 9.49
N VAL A 73 -5.97 10.33 10.02
CA VAL A 73 -6.00 10.66 11.45
C VAL A 73 -6.73 11.99 11.60
N SER A 74 -7.67 12.11 12.54
CA SER A 74 -8.44 13.36 12.68
C SER A 74 -7.67 14.46 13.41
N ASP A 75 -6.82 14.10 14.36
CA ASP A 75 -6.24 15.05 15.33
C ASP A 75 -4.70 15.11 15.25
N SER A 76 -4.08 14.50 14.24
CA SER A 76 -2.62 14.46 14.08
C SER A 76 -2.18 14.41 12.60
N SER A 77 -0.91 14.12 12.32
CA SER A 77 -0.36 13.88 10.98
C SER A 77 0.51 12.62 10.98
N PHE A 78 0.72 12.02 9.81
CA PHE A 78 1.70 10.96 9.59
C PHE A 78 3.13 11.52 9.56
N GLY A 79 3.62 11.99 10.71
CA GLY A 79 4.99 12.50 10.85
C GLY A 79 5.99 11.41 11.24
N ALA A 80 7.19 11.44 10.66
CA ALA A 80 8.29 10.51 10.98
C ALA A 80 8.92 10.72 12.37
N ALA A 81 8.55 11.80 13.08
CA ALA A 81 9.34 12.36 14.19
C ALA A 81 8.99 11.85 15.60
N LEU A 82 8.06 10.92 15.76
CA LEU A 82 7.73 10.36 17.07
C LEU A 82 7.79 8.85 16.95
N GLY A 83 8.70 8.20 17.69
CA GLY A 83 8.90 6.73 17.68
C GLY A 83 7.71 5.89 18.16
N ARG A 84 6.49 6.42 18.08
CA ARG A 84 5.21 5.73 18.29
C ARG A 84 4.47 5.68 16.96
N ALA A 85 4.03 4.49 16.57
CA ALA A 85 3.19 4.30 15.40
C ALA A 85 1.95 5.21 15.48
N VAL A 86 1.69 5.94 14.40
CA VAL A 86 0.52 6.81 14.26
C VAL A 86 -0.74 5.97 14.40
N LYS A 87 -1.69 6.46 15.19
CA LYS A 87 -2.93 5.74 15.51
C LYS A 87 -4.01 6.10 14.50
N ILE A 88 -4.21 5.22 13.52
CA ILE A 88 -5.20 5.40 12.47
C ILE A 88 -6.59 5.29 13.09
N ASP A 89 -7.35 6.37 13.02
CA ASP A 89 -8.70 6.47 13.58
C ASP A 89 -9.77 6.75 12.53
N SER A 90 -9.36 6.83 11.26
CA SER A 90 -10.20 7.19 10.13
C SER A 90 -9.81 6.36 8.91
N LEU A 91 -10.77 5.66 8.31
CA LEU A 91 -10.61 5.02 7.00
C LEU A 91 -11.26 5.90 5.94
N VAL A 92 -10.59 6.09 4.81
CA VAL A 92 -10.95 7.11 3.83
C VAL A 92 -11.17 6.47 2.47
N LYS A 93 -12.16 6.98 1.75
CA LYS A 93 -12.39 6.76 0.32
C LYS A 93 -12.32 8.10 -0.39
N ILE A 94 -11.58 8.15 -1.50
CA ILE A 94 -11.43 9.32 -2.36
C ILE A 94 -11.84 8.99 -3.79
N ASP A 95 -12.80 9.72 -4.35
CA ASP A 95 -13.09 9.78 -5.78
C ASP A 95 -12.08 10.69 -6.48
N SER A 96 -10.98 10.10 -6.92
CA SER A 96 -9.83 10.79 -7.50
C SER A 96 -10.21 11.54 -8.78
N LEU A 97 -11.10 10.95 -9.60
CA LEU A 97 -11.51 11.54 -10.87
C LEU A 97 -12.42 12.75 -10.66
N ALA A 98 -13.32 12.70 -9.68
CA ALA A 98 -14.12 13.87 -9.33
C ALA A 98 -13.24 15.04 -8.87
N LEU A 99 -12.23 14.78 -8.05
CA LEU A 99 -11.30 15.82 -7.59
C LEU A 99 -10.39 16.34 -8.74
N ILE A 100 -9.88 15.47 -9.59
CA ILE A 100 -9.10 15.89 -10.78
C ILE A 100 -9.97 16.71 -11.74
N ALA A 101 -11.25 16.37 -11.90
CA ALA A 101 -12.19 17.15 -12.71
C ALA A 101 -12.42 18.55 -12.11
N LYS A 102 -12.61 18.65 -10.79
CA LYS A 102 -12.67 19.95 -10.09
C LYS A 102 -11.41 20.77 -10.32
N ALA A 103 -10.23 20.16 -10.19
CA ALA A 103 -8.94 20.79 -10.42
C ALA A 103 -8.71 21.23 -11.88
N THR A 104 -9.45 20.69 -12.84
CA THR A 104 -9.39 21.13 -14.24
C THR A 104 -10.19 22.41 -14.45
N LEU A 105 -11.27 22.60 -13.70
CA LEU A 105 -12.14 23.78 -13.76
C LEU A 105 -11.57 24.95 -12.94
N ASP A 106 -11.02 24.65 -11.76
CA ASP A 106 -10.37 25.60 -10.87
C ASP A 106 -9.00 25.05 -10.43
N PRO A 107 -7.94 25.31 -11.21
CA PRO A 107 -6.61 24.74 -10.95
C PRO A 107 -6.00 25.24 -9.63
N PRO A 108 -5.64 24.34 -8.70
CA PRO A 108 -4.91 24.72 -7.50
C PRO A 108 -3.51 25.25 -7.83
N THR A 109 -2.95 26.05 -6.92
CA THR A 109 -1.54 26.47 -7.00
C THR A 109 -0.64 25.23 -7.14
N PRO A 110 0.27 25.18 -8.12
CA PRO A 110 1.20 24.06 -8.23
C PRO A 110 2.01 23.84 -6.95
N ILE A 111 2.29 22.58 -6.64
CA ILE A 111 3.09 22.09 -5.49
C ILE A 111 2.37 22.25 -4.15
N VAL A 112 1.86 23.44 -3.82
CA VAL A 112 1.30 23.75 -2.49
C VAL A 112 -0.23 23.74 -2.43
N GLY A 113 -0.89 23.79 -3.59
CA GLY A 113 -2.33 23.86 -3.71
C GLY A 113 -3.01 22.54 -3.36
N CYS A 114 -4.29 22.68 -3.01
CA CYS A 114 -5.16 21.60 -2.59
C CYS A 114 -6.53 21.77 -3.24
N VAL A 115 -7.09 20.68 -3.79
CA VAL A 115 -8.42 20.69 -4.41
C VAL A 115 -9.52 20.78 -3.36
N ASP A 116 -9.57 19.81 -2.43
CA ASP A 116 -10.50 19.85 -1.29
C ASP A 116 -9.76 20.35 -0.04
N THR A 117 -10.08 21.55 0.42
CA THR A 117 -9.39 22.18 1.55
C THR A 117 -9.97 21.80 2.91
N ARG A 118 -11.10 21.07 2.95
CA ARG A 118 -11.79 20.71 4.20
C ARG A 118 -10.97 19.73 5.04
N GLY A 119 -10.95 19.94 6.35
CA GLY A 119 -10.40 18.99 7.30
C GLY A 119 -11.32 17.79 7.54
N VAL A 120 -10.81 16.78 8.25
CA VAL A 120 -11.57 15.57 8.63
C VAL A 120 -12.93 15.89 9.29
N PRO A 121 -13.04 16.85 10.25
CA PRO A 121 -14.33 17.17 10.87
C PRO A 121 -15.37 17.72 9.89
N GLU A 122 -14.94 18.54 8.93
CA GLU A 122 -15.82 19.16 7.93
C GLU A 122 -16.31 18.11 6.90
N ILE A 123 -15.44 17.17 6.51
CA ILE A 123 -15.81 16.05 5.63
C ILE A 123 -16.78 15.11 6.35
N LEU A 124 -16.53 14.77 7.62
CA LEU A 124 -17.44 13.94 8.43
C LEU A 124 -18.81 14.59 8.65
N ALA A 125 -18.86 15.93 8.69
CA ALA A 125 -20.12 16.67 8.80
C ALA A 125 -20.90 16.76 7.48
N SER A 126 -20.31 16.35 6.36
CA SER A 126 -20.96 16.39 5.05
C SER A 126 -22.13 15.42 4.95
N SER A 127 -23.24 15.91 4.42
CA SER A 127 -24.43 15.12 4.10
C SER A 127 -24.60 14.88 2.59
N ASP A 128 -23.67 15.35 1.76
CA ASP A 128 -23.70 15.12 0.32
C ASP A 128 -23.41 13.64 0.02
N PRO A 129 -24.36 12.88 -0.57
CA PRO A 129 -24.12 11.49 -0.94
C PRO A 129 -23.05 11.33 -2.03
N ASN A 130 -22.79 12.40 -2.81
CA ASN A 130 -21.79 12.45 -3.87
C ASN A 130 -20.51 13.17 -3.43
N ASP A 131 -20.30 13.36 -2.13
CA ASP A 131 -19.06 13.93 -1.63
C ASP A 131 -17.87 13.10 -2.17
N PRO A 132 -16.88 13.72 -2.84
CA PRO A 132 -15.74 12.99 -3.38
C PRO A 132 -14.85 12.37 -2.29
N ILE A 133 -15.03 12.76 -1.03
CA ILE A 133 -14.31 12.16 0.09
C ILE A 133 -15.31 11.64 1.11
N LYS A 134 -15.25 10.34 1.40
CA LYS A 134 -16.03 9.70 2.45
C LYS A 134 -15.08 9.16 3.52
N ILE A 135 -15.43 9.36 4.79
CA ILE A 135 -14.60 8.93 5.93
C ILE A 135 -15.46 8.06 6.85
N PHE A 136 -14.96 6.86 7.13
CA PHE A 136 -15.43 6.02 8.22
C PHE A 136 -14.58 6.32 9.47
N LYS A 137 -15.17 6.99 10.46
CA LYS A 137 -14.51 7.31 11.72
C LYS A 137 -14.62 6.14 12.70
N LEU A 138 -13.50 5.66 13.24
CA LEU A 138 -13.51 4.65 14.29
C LEU A 138 -13.97 5.25 15.64
N PRO A 139 -14.57 4.45 16.53
CA PRO A 139 -14.90 4.89 17.87
C PRO A 139 -13.64 5.33 18.66
N PRO A 140 -13.77 6.21 19.67
CA PRO A 140 -12.65 6.64 20.49
C PRO A 140 -11.90 5.47 21.14
N GLY A 141 -10.56 5.51 21.11
CA GLY A 141 -9.71 4.45 21.67
C GLY A 141 -9.61 3.18 20.83
N ILE A 142 -10.28 3.13 19.68
CA ILE A 142 -10.25 2.02 18.74
C ILE A 142 -9.50 2.48 17.48
N TYR A 143 -8.47 1.73 17.11
CA TYR A 143 -7.60 2.09 16.00
C TYR A 143 -7.47 0.98 14.98
N ALA A 144 -7.40 1.38 13.70
CA ALA A 144 -7.20 0.48 12.58
C ALA A 144 -5.71 0.32 12.25
N GLN A 145 -5.40 -0.70 11.46
CA GLN A 145 -4.17 -0.82 10.67
C GLN A 145 -4.46 -0.44 9.21
N GLU A 146 -3.49 -0.66 8.31
CA GLU A 146 -3.71 -0.52 6.86
C GLU A 146 -4.99 -1.26 6.44
N SER A 147 -5.76 -0.60 5.57
CA SER A 147 -7.01 -1.12 5.05
C SER A 147 -6.89 -1.56 3.60
N GLN A 148 -7.49 -2.71 3.28
CA GLN A 148 -7.51 -3.26 1.92
C GLN A 148 -8.93 -3.24 1.34
N PHE A 149 -9.06 -2.78 0.09
CA PHE A 149 -10.29 -2.96 -0.67
C PHE A 149 -10.41 -4.38 -1.21
N VAL A 150 -11.59 -4.97 -1.08
CA VAL A 150 -11.94 -6.28 -1.65
C VAL A 150 -13.23 -6.12 -2.45
N ALA A 151 -13.15 -6.39 -3.76
CA ALA A 151 -14.29 -6.29 -4.65
C ALA A 151 -15.36 -7.32 -4.31
N ARG A 152 -16.63 -6.92 -4.45
CA ARG A 152 -17.76 -7.86 -4.44
C ARG A 152 -17.71 -8.74 -5.68
N GLU A 153 -17.98 -10.03 -5.50
CA GLU A 153 -18.21 -10.93 -6.63
C GLU A 153 -19.39 -10.43 -7.47
N ASN A 154 -19.16 -10.23 -8.78
CA ASN A 154 -20.13 -9.61 -9.70
C ASN A 154 -20.56 -8.19 -9.30
N GLY A 155 -19.69 -7.42 -8.63
CA GLY A 155 -19.99 -6.04 -8.24
C GLY A 155 -20.31 -5.13 -9.44
N GLU A 156 -21.23 -4.20 -9.25
CA GLU A 156 -21.79 -3.37 -10.33
C GLU A 156 -20.95 -2.11 -10.62
N SER A 157 -20.16 -1.65 -9.65
CA SER A 157 -19.29 -0.47 -9.75
C SER A 157 -17.89 -0.74 -9.20
N GLU A 158 -16.94 0.16 -9.49
CA GLU A 158 -15.54 0.02 -9.05
C GLU A 158 -15.43 -0.06 -7.52
N ASP A 159 -16.26 0.68 -6.80
CA ASP A 159 -16.34 0.73 -5.33
C ASP A 159 -17.31 -0.29 -4.70
N ASP A 160 -17.92 -1.18 -5.49
CA ASP A 160 -18.80 -2.22 -4.97
C ASP A 160 -17.96 -3.34 -4.34
N GLY A 161 -17.92 -3.34 -3.01
CA GLY A 161 -17.09 -4.23 -2.24
C GLY A 161 -16.99 -3.81 -0.79
N TRP A 162 -15.89 -4.21 -0.16
CA TRP A 162 -15.66 -4.03 1.26
C TRP A 162 -14.26 -3.49 1.53
N ILE A 163 -14.16 -2.73 2.62
CA ILE A 163 -12.88 -2.38 3.24
C ILE A 163 -12.64 -3.32 4.41
N LEU A 164 -11.49 -3.98 4.37
CA LEU A 164 -11.03 -4.89 5.42
C LEU A 164 -9.91 -4.20 6.18
N ALA A 165 -10.04 -4.13 7.50
CA ALA A 165 -8.99 -3.59 8.36
C ALA A 165 -8.91 -4.35 9.68
N TYR A 166 -7.69 -4.66 10.12
CA TYR A 166 -7.48 -5.10 11.50
C TYR A 166 -7.69 -3.91 12.43
N VAL A 167 -8.45 -4.13 13.49
CA VAL A 167 -8.86 -3.12 14.46
C VAL A 167 -8.51 -3.59 15.87
N PHE A 168 -8.01 -2.68 16.69
CA PHE A 168 -7.66 -2.94 18.07
C PHE A 168 -8.28 -1.89 19.00
N ASP A 169 -8.99 -2.36 20.02
CA ASP A 169 -9.50 -1.54 21.12
C ASP A 169 -8.43 -1.43 22.21
N GLU A 170 -7.85 -0.24 22.35
CA GLU A 170 -6.79 0.04 23.31
C GLU A 170 -7.26 0.12 24.76
N SER A 171 -8.56 0.07 25.04
CA SER A 171 -9.05 -0.13 26.42
C SER A 171 -8.61 -1.47 27.02
N GLN A 172 -8.14 -2.41 26.18
CA GLN A 172 -7.56 -3.69 26.59
C GLN A 172 -6.08 -3.61 26.99
N LEU A 173 -5.43 -2.46 26.83
CA LEU A 173 -4.04 -2.27 27.26
C LEU A 173 -3.96 -2.16 28.78
N ASP A 174 -2.84 -2.59 29.35
CA ASP A 174 -2.58 -2.45 30.77
C ASP A 174 -2.15 -1.00 31.14
N ALA A 175 -1.85 -0.78 32.43
CA ALA A 175 -1.44 0.52 32.95
C ALA A 175 -0.12 1.04 32.34
N TYR A 176 0.66 0.19 31.67
CA TYR A 176 1.91 0.54 30.99
C TYR A 176 1.69 0.77 29.49
N GLY A 177 0.47 0.61 29.00
CA GLY A 177 0.15 0.71 27.57
C GLY A 177 0.49 -0.54 26.78
N GLU A 178 0.68 -1.67 27.45
CA GLU A 178 1.07 -2.94 26.84
C GLU A 178 -0.11 -3.87 26.67
N ALA A 179 -0.09 -4.63 25.58
CA ALA A 179 -1.08 -5.65 25.33
C ALA A 179 -0.76 -6.91 26.14
N THR A 180 -1.78 -7.50 26.74
CA THR A 180 -1.65 -8.74 27.50
C THR A 180 -1.94 -9.95 26.62
N SER A 181 -1.69 -11.16 27.14
CA SER A 181 -2.09 -12.40 26.46
C SER A 181 -3.61 -12.55 26.28
N ALA A 182 -4.40 -11.76 27.01
CA ALA A 182 -5.86 -11.72 26.88
C ALA A 182 -6.35 -10.71 25.84
N SER A 183 -5.50 -9.80 25.37
CA SER A 183 -5.87 -8.77 24.39
C SER A 183 -6.18 -9.40 23.03
N LYS A 184 -7.26 -8.92 22.40
CA LYS A 184 -7.76 -9.44 21.12
C LYS A 184 -7.98 -8.32 20.13
N SER A 185 -7.70 -8.61 18.87
CA SER A 185 -8.05 -7.74 17.74
C SER A 185 -9.30 -8.27 17.04
N GLU A 186 -9.87 -7.43 16.20
CA GLU A 186 -10.96 -7.80 15.30
C GLU A 186 -10.53 -7.51 13.86
N LEU A 187 -11.07 -8.26 12.89
CA LEU A 187 -11.06 -7.85 11.49
C LEU A 187 -12.43 -7.25 11.19
N TRP A 188 -12.47 -5.97 10.85
CA TRP A 188 -13.71 -5.29 10.48
C TRP A 188 -13.89 -5.35 8.97
N VAL A 189 -15.12 -5.63 8.55
CA VAL A 189 -15.57 -5.61 7.16
C VAL A 189 -16.56 -4.46 7.02
N ILE A 190 -16.17 -3.43 6.29
CA ILE A 190 -16.87 -2.15 6.18
C ILE A 190 -17.38 -1.99 4.75
N ASP A 191 -18.58 -1.47 4.58
CA ASP A 191 -19.10 -1.14 3.25
C ASP A 191 -18.22 -0.07 2.56
N ALA A 192 -17.65 -0.41 1.40
CA ALA A 192 -16.70 0.46 0.70
C ALA A 192 -17.39 1.55 -0.15
N ARG A 193 -18.70 1.50 -0.31
CA ARG A 193 -19.45 2.45 -1.15
C ARG A 193 -19.80 3.70 -0.36
N GLU A 194 -20.46 3.51 0.76
CA GLU A 194 -20.96 4.56 1.63
C GLU A 194 -20.02 4.86 2.80
N MET A 195 -19.12 3.94 3.17
CA MET A 195 -18.16 4.12 4.28
C MET A 195 -18.86 4.47 5.60
N ARG A 196 -20.03 3.88 5.87
CA ARG A 196 -20.86 4.17 7.06
C ARG A 196 -21.10 2.96 7.95
N GLU A 197 -21.19 1.77 7.37
CA GLU A 197 -21.64 0.57 8.07
C GLU A 197 -20.55 -0.48 8.19
N VAL A 198 -20.46 -1.08 9.37
CA VAL A 198 -19.67 -2.29 9.60
C VAL A 198 -20.56 -3.49 9.31
N ALA A 199 -20.38 -4.10 8.15
CA ALA A 199 -21.14 -5.28 7.73
C ALA A 199 -20.85 -6.49 8.61
N CYS A 200 -19.60 -6.65 9.07
CA CYS A 200 -19.20 -7.74 9.95
C CYS A 200 -17.97 -7.38 10.78
N LYS A 201 -17.85 -7.99 11.97
CA LYS A 201 -16.65 -7.99 12.81
C LYS A 201 -16.25 -9.42 13.11
N VAL A 202 -15.09 -9.85 12.64
CA VAL A 202 -14.52 -11.16 12.94
C VAL A 202 -13.64 -11.03 14.17
N LYS A 203 -14.01 -11.70 15.27
CA LYS A 203 -13.23 -11.69 16.51
C LYS A 203 -12.03 -12.62 16.37
N LEU A 204 -10.83 -12.11 16.61
CA LEU A 204 -9.61 -12.92 16.57
C LEU A 204 -9.30 -13.49 17.96
N PRO A 205 -8.69 -14.68 18.04
CA PRO A 205 -8.35 -15.30 19.32
C PRO A 205 -7.25 -14.55 20.08
N GLN A 206 -6.48 -13.70 19.38
CA GLN A 206 -5.34 -12.96 19.90
C GLN A 206 -5.23 -11.58 19.24
N ARG A 207 -4.46 -10.69 19.86
CA ARG A 207 -4.11 -9.39 19.29
C ARG A 207 -3.25 -9.55 18.03
N VAL A 208 -3.55 -8.74 17.02
CA VAL A 208 -2.67 -8.44 15.89
C VAL A 208 -1.90 -7.17 16.23
N PRO A 209 -0.56 -7.22 16.42
CA PRO A 209 0.23 -6.02 16.64
C PRO A 209 0.11 -5.04 15.48
N TYR A 210 0.26 -3.73 15.74
CA TYR A 210 0.32 -2.72 14.69
C TYR A 210 1.45 -3.06 13.71
N GLY A 211 1.06 -3.48 12.51
CA GLY A 211 1.94 -3.89 11.44
C GLY A 211 2.09 -2.82 10.36
N LEU A 212 2.67 -3.24 9.24
CA LEU A 212 2.75 -2.45 8.02
C LEU A 212 1.69 -2.96 7.05
N HIS A 213 2.13 -3.68 6.02
CA HIS A 213 1.29 -3.96 4.86
C HIS A 213 0.59 -5.32 4.91
N GLY A 214 -0.58 -5.38 4.27
CA GLY A 214 -1.35 -6.59 4.00
C GLY A 214 -1.70 -6.72 2.52
N ASN A 215 -2.06 -7.93 2.09
CA ASN A 215 -2.61 -8.17 0.75
C ASN A 215 -3.78 -9.14 0.85
N TRP A 216 -4.77 -8.95 -0.02
CA TRP A 216 -5.85 -9.90 -0.22
C TRP A 216 -5.55 -10.78 -1.42
N PHE A 217 -5.83 -12.07 -1.31
CA PHE A 217 -5.75 -13.01 -2.43
C PHE A 217 -7.05 -13.78 -2.49
N SER A 218 -7.72 -13.71 -3.64
CA SER A 218 -8.90 -14.50 -3.93
C SER A 218 -8.55 -15.99 -4.05
N GLU A 219 -9.56 -16.85 -3.84
CA GLU A 219 -9.43 -18.29 -4.07
C GLU A 219 -8.89 -18.59 -5.48
N LYS A 220 -9.38 -17.87 -6.50
CA LYS A 220 -8.94 -18.02 -7.88
C LYS A 220 -7.44 -17.72 -8.04
N GLU A 221 -6.93 -16.69 -7.38
CA GLU A 221 -5.51 -16.36 -7.43
C GLU A 221 -4.67 -17.43 -6.75
N ILE A 222 -5.12 -17.94 -5.60
CA ILE A 222 -4.45 -19.03 -4.88
C ILE A 222 -4.41 -20.30 -5.74
N LEU A 223 -5.54 -20.71 -6.31
CA LEU A 223 -5.63 -21.88 -7.20
C LEU A 223 -4.86 -21.69 -8.51
N GLY A 224 -4.68 -20.44 -8.96
CA GLY A 224 -3.93 -20.06 -10.15
C GLY A 224 -2.42 -19.94 -9.94
N GLN A 225 -1.92 -20.13 -8.71
CA GLN A 225 -0.48 -20.03 -8.44
C GLN A 225 0.30 -21.11 -9.21
N ARG A 226 1.41 -20.71 -9.81
CA ARG A 226 2.34 -21.64 -10.46
C ARG A 226 3.26 -22.26 -9.42
N GLY A 227 3.52 -23.56 -9.53
CA GLY A 227 4.49 -24.24 -8.66
C GLY A 227 5.87 -23.61 -8.77
N VAL A 228 6.58 -23.47 -7.65
CA VAL A 228 7.88 -22.79 -7.56
C VAL A 228 8.91 -23.31 -8.58
N GLU A 229 8.89 -24.61 -8.85
CA GLU A 229 9.78 -25.29 -9.80
C GLU A 229 9.66 -24.75 -11.24
N SER A 230 8.48 -24.24 -11.62
CA SER A 230 8.24 -23.68 -12.95
C SER A 230 8.82 -22.27 -13.16
N VAL A 231 9.24 -21.61 -12.07
CA VAL A 231 9.69 -20.20 -12.09
C VAL A 231 11.12 -20.03 -11.58
N ARG A 232 11.62 -20.95 -10.76
CA ARG A 232 12.98 -20.97 -10.22
C ARG A 232 13.76 -22.20 -10.68
N SER A 233 13.78 -22.47 -11.97
CA SER A 233 14.83 -23.33 -12.54
C SER A 233 15.98 -22.44 -13.02
N LEU A 234 17.20 -22.77 -12.60
CA LEU A 234 18.38 -22.29 -13.33
C LEU A 234 18.26 -22.83 -14.77
N PRO A 235 18.68 -22.07 -15.80
CA PRO A 235 18.76 -22.62 -17.14
C PRO A 235 19.61 -23.88 -17.06
N VAL A 236 19.01 -25.05 -17.27
CA VAL A 236 19.79 -26.26 -17.46
C VAL A 236 20.64 -25.95 -18.68
N ALA A 237 21.97 -25.83 -18.48
CA ALA A 237 22.89 -25.65 -19.58
C ALA A 237 22.53 -26.74 -20.58
N LYS A 238 22.08 -26.35 -21.78
CA LYS A 238 21.84 -27.30 -22.86
C LYS A 238 23.13 -28.10 -22.96
N GLY A 239 23.10 -29.34 -22.47
CA GLY A 239 24.24 -30.22 -22.60
C GLY A 239 24.61 -30.16 -24.07
N LYS A 240 25.88 -29.86 -24.35
CA LYS A 240 26.42 -30.28 -25.63
C LYS A 240 26.02 -31.74 -25.72
N VAL A 241 25.13 -32.06 -26.65
CA VAL A 241 25.04 -33.41 -27.18
C VAL A 241 26.45 -33.64 -27.71
N MET A 242 27.31 -34.22 -26.87
CA MET A 242 28.50 -34.86 -27.36
C MET A 242 27.97 -36.01 -28.18
N GLU A 243 28.12 -35.90 -29.50
CA GLU A 243 28.19 -37.07 -30.35
C GLU A 243 29.23 -37.99 -29.71
N GLU A 244 28.78 -38.97 -28.94
CA GLU A 244 29.55 -40.17 -28.66
C GLU A 244 29.70 -40.87 -30.01
N LYS A 245 30.81 -40.59 -30.68
CA LYS A 245 31.37 -41.56 -31.62
C LYS A 245 31.70 -42.81 -30.82
N GLU A 246 30.93 -43.87 -31.09
CA GLU A 246 31.30 -45.25 -30.78
C GLU A 246 32.70 -45.54 -31.35
N GLU A 247 33.72 -45.52 -30.51
CA GLU A 247 34.90 -46.37 -30.68
C GLU A 247 35.25 -46.95 -29.31
N GLY A 248 34.79 -48.19 -29.09
CA GLY A 248 35.13 -49.01 -27.93
C GLY A 248 36.64 -49.19 -27.85
N SER A 249 37.26 -48.49 -26.90
CA SER A 249 38.68 -48.58 -26.65
C SER A 249 38.98 -49.85 -25.85
N VAL A 250 39.38 -50.91 -26.57
CA VAL A 250 39.98 -52.16 -26.07
C VAL A 250 41.06 -51.91 -25.00
N TRP A 251 41.65 -50.71 -25.02
CA TRP A 251 42.66 -50.26 -24.08
C TRP A 251 42.09 -49.99 -22.67
N TRP A 252 40.85 -49.51 -22.56
CA TRP A 252 40.18 -49.28 -21.27
C TRP A 252 39.80 -50.59 -20.58
N ASP A 253 39.34 -51.58 -21.34
CA ASP A 253 39.01 -52.90 -20.79
C ASP A 253 40.26 -53.63 -20.31
N ALA A 254 41.36 -53.52 -21.05
CA ALA A 254 42.66 -54.07 -20.65
C ALA A 254 43.18 -53.40 -19.36
N TRP A 255 43.04 -52.07 -19.24
CA TRP A 255 43.45 -51.33 -18.05
C TRP A 255 42.61 -51.68 -16.82
N MET A 256 41.28 -51.81 -16.98
CA MET A 256 40.38 -52.23 -15.90
C MET A 256 40.63 -53.68 -15.47
N GLY A 257 40.96 -54.57 -16.42
CA GLY A 257 41.34 -55.95 -16.12
C GLY A 257 42.63 -56.04 -15.28
N MET A 258 43.67 -55.32 -15.68
CA MET A 258 44.94 -55.30 -14.94
C MET A 258 44.80 -54.67 -13.55
N ARG A 259 44.01 -53.60 -13.45
CA ARG A 259 43.69 -52.95 -12.17
C ARG A 259 42.96 -53.89 -11.21
N ARG A 260 42.00 -54.69 -11.72
CA ARG A 260 41.24 -55.63 -10.90
C ARG A 260 42.09 -56.80 -10.42
N TRP A 261 42.97 -57.32 -11.27
CA TRP A 261 43.92 -58.36 -10.89
C TRP A 261 44.91 -57.89 -9.82
N ALA A 262 45.43 -56.66 -9.94
CA ALA A 262 46.36 -56.11 -8.95
C ALA A 262 45.74 -55.93 -7.57
N LEU A 263 44.44 -55.61 -7.51
CA LEU A 263 43.70 -55.50 -6.25
C LEU A 263 43.45 -56.89 -5.63
N ASP A 264 43.10 -57.90 -6.43
CA ASP A 264 42.83 -59.25 -5.92
C ASP A 264 44.09 -60.02 -5.46
N VAL A 265 45.28 -59.67 -5.96
CA VAL A 265 46.55 -60.35 -5.60
C VAL A 265 47.25 -59.72 -4.39
N VAL A 266 46.96 -58.46 -4.07
CA VAL A 266 47.61 -57.73 -2.97
C VAL A 266 46.65 -57.47 -1.79
N GLY A 267 45.34 -57.71 -1.97
CA GLY A 267 44.29 -57.48 -0.97
C GLY A 267 43.65 -56.11 -1.12
#